data_AF-A0A7S3IN76-F1
#
_entry.id   AF-A0A7S3IN76-F1
#
_cell.length_a   1.000
_cell.length_b   1.000
_cell.length_c   1.000
_cell.angle_alpha   90.00
_cell.angle_beta   90.00
_cell.angle_gamma   90.00
#
_symmetry.space_group_name_H-M   'P 1'
#
loop_
_entity.id
_entity.type
_entity.pdbx_description
1 polymer ?
#
loop_
_entity_poly.entity_id
_entity_poly.type
_entity_poly.pdbx_seq_one_letter_code
_entity_poly.pdbx_strand_id
1 'polypeptide(L)'
;NIEGLNYFFTKKFGIYFVATTKYNVSPSYVMDIIYRMMKVFRDYCGVINEETIRKNFVLIYEIIDEVIDYGHPQLMATENIRQYTVSDAVVVPVAGDKQIKEKVKSKWNFFTKASAPST
;
A
#
# COMPACT_ATOMS: atom_id res chain seq x y z
N ASN A 1 9.37 -25.45 -8.45
CA ASN A 1 8.86 -26.46 -7.50
C ASN A 1 10.06 -27.00 -6.75
N ILE A 2 10.19 -26.63 -5.48
CA ILE A 2 11.24 -27.13 -4.58
C ILE A 2 10.48 -27.83 -3.45
N GLU A 3 10.70 -29.13 -3.27
CA GLU A 3 10.01 -29.93 -2.23
C GLU A 3 8.46 -29.92 -2.32
N GLY A 4 7.90 -29.83 -3.53
CA GLY A 4 6.45 -29.74 -3.73
C GLY A 4 5.86 -28.34 -3.53
N LEU A 5 6.68 -27.35 -3.18
CA LEU A 5 6.27 -25.96 -3.02
C LEU A 5 6.56 -25.15 -4.28
N ASN A 6 5.55 -24.42 -4.73
CA ASN A 6 5.64 -23.42 -5.79
C ASN A 6 5.71 -22.04 -5.15
N TYR A 7 6.69 -21.24 -5.59
CA TYR A 7 6.96 -19.90 -5.09
C TYR A 7 6.68 -18.89 -6.19
N PHE A 8 5.90 -17.86 -5.86
CA PHE A 8 5.56 -16.76 -6.74
C PHE A 8 5.94 -15.47 -6.04
N PHE A 9 6.62 -14.57 -6.74
CA PHE A 9 6.97 -13.29 -6.16
C PHE A 9 6.96 -12.16 -7.19
N THR A 10 6.71 -10.95 -6.71
CA THR A 10 6.89 -9.73 -7.48
C THR A 10 7.55 -8.67 -6.60
N LYS A 11 8.52 -7.94 -7.17
CA LYS A 11 9.22 -6.85 -6.49
C LYS A 11 8.60 -5.53 -6.91
N LYS A 12 7.97 -4.83 -5.98
CA LYS A 12 7.33 -3.52 -6.22
C LYS A 12 7.51 -2.65 -4.98
N PHE A 13 7.69 -1.34 -5.17
CA PHE A 13 7.85 -0.38 -4.06
C PHE A 13 9.00 -0.69 -3.08
N GLY A 14 10.05 -1.35 -3.56
CA GLY A 14 11.20 -1.74 -2.73
C GLY A 14 10.97 -2.97 -1.86
N ILE A 15 9.78 -3.60 -1.91
CA ILE A 15 9.42 -4.79 -1.14
C ILE A 15 9.10 -5.98 -2.06
N TYR A 16 9.22 -7.19 -1.52
CA TYR A 16 8.83 -8.41 -2.20
C TYR A 16 7.46 -8.86 -1.68
N PHE A 17 6.51 -9.00 -2.60
CA PHE A 17 5.27 -9.72 -2.35
C PHE A 17 5.49 -11.15 -2.77
N VAL A 18 5.25 -12.09 -1.86
CA VAL A 18 5.54 -13.52 -2.06
C VAL A 18 4.30 -14.32 -1.73
N ALA A 19 3.98 -15.30 -2.57
CA ALA A 19 2.96 -16.30 -2.31
C ALA A 19 3.55 -17.70 -2.55
N THR A 20 3.11 -18.65 -1.73
CA THR A 20 3.55 -20.04 -1.82
C THR A 20 2.36 -20.97 -1.84
N THR A 21 2.44 -22.05 -2.60
CA THR A 21 1.38 -23.04 -2.68
C THR A 21 1.96 -24.43 -2.89
N LYS A 22 1.31 -25.42 -2.26
CA LYS A 22 1.62 -26.85 -2.43
C LYS A 22 0.95 -27.43 -3.68
N TYR A 23 0.00 -26.71 -4.26
CA TYR A 23 -0.77 -27.16 -5.41
C TYR A 23 -0.18 -26.62 -6.70
N ASN A 24 -0.37 -27.37 -7.78
CA ASN A 24 -0.05 -26.89 -9.12
C ASN A 24 -1.16 -25.95 -9.60
N VAL A 25 -0.96 -24.65 -9.39
CA VAL A 25 -1.86 -23.59 -9.84
C VAL A 25 -1.22 -22.78 -10.96
N SER A 26 -2.05 -22.20 -11.82
CA SER A 26 -1.55 -21.31 -12.87
C SER A 26 -0.78 -20.12 -12.25
N PRO A 27 0.46 -19.83 -12.69
CA PRO A 27 1.22 -18.69 -12.20
C PRO A 27 0.46 -17.36 -12.36
N SER A 28 -0.29 -17.21 -13.45
CA SER A 28 -1.08 -16.00 -13.72
C SER A 28 -2.16 -15.76 -12.66
N TYR A 29 -2.75 -16.83 -12.13
CA TYR A 29 -3.78 -16.73 -11.08
C TYR A 29 -3.19 -16.18 -9.78
N VAL A 30 -2.04 -16.73 -9.35
CA VAL A 30 -1.37 -16.26 -8.13
C VAL A 30 -0.86 -14.83 -8.30
N MET A 31 -0.34 -14.48 -9.48
CA MET A 31 0.09 -13.12 -9.76
C MET A 31 -1.08 -12.12 -9.75
N ASP A 32 -2.25 -12.49 -10.30
CA ASP A 32 -3.44 -11.65 -10.25
C ASP A 32 -3.90 -11.39 -8.80
N ILE A 33 -3.90 -12.41 -7.95
CA ILE A 33 -4.19 -12.27 -6.51
C ILE A 33 -3.23 -11.29 -5.85
N ILE A 34 -1.91 -11.45 -6.06
CA ILE A 34 -0.91 -10.54 -5.50
C ILE A 34 -1.16 -9.10 -5.96
N TYR A 35 -1.41 -8.86 -7.25
CA TYR A 35 -1.67 -7.52 -7.76
C TYR A 35 -2.97 -6.91 -7.23
N ARG A 36 -4.02 -7.71 -7.03
CA ARG A 36 -5.27 -7.25 -6.40
C ARG A 36 -5.07 -6.89 -4.94
N MET A 37 -4.37 -7.72 -4.16
CA MET A 37 -4.01 -7.40 -2.78
C MET A 37 -3.21 -6.09 -2.69
N MET A 38 -2.22 -5.91 -3.58
CA MET A 38 -1.47 -4.67 -3.65
C MET A 38 -2.35 -3.46 -3.95
N LYS A 39 -3.37 -3.61 -4.80
CA LYS A 39 -4.34 -2.55 -5.06
C LYS A 39 -5.12 -2.22 -3.78
N VAL A 40 -5.64 -3.22 -3.08
CA VAL A 40 -6.39 -3.02 -1.83
C VAL A 40 -5.52 -2.31 -0.78
N PHE A 41 -4.30 -2.78 -0.54
CA PHE A 41 -3.37 -2.13 0.40
C PHE A 41 -3.14 -0.66 0.05
N ARG A 42 -3.03 -0.33 -1.24
CA ARG A 42 -2.88 1.04 -1.71
C ARG A 42 -4.16 1.86 -1.52
N ASP A 43 -5.34 1.28 -1.72
CA ASP A 43 -6.61 1.97 -1.53
C ASP A 43 -6.85 2.32 -0.04
N TYR A 44 -6.40 1.48 0.89
CA TYR A 44 -6.43 1.79 2.34
C TYR A 44 -5.35 2.77 2.77
N CYS A 45 -4.09 2.50 2.41
CA CYS A 45 -2.94 3.21 2.96
C CYS A 45 -2.48 4.41 2.10
N GLY A 46 -3.03 4.57 0.90
CA GLY A 46 -2.66 5.57 -0.11
C GLY A 46 -1.37 5.25 -0.86
N VAL A 47 -0.28 5.02 -0.12
CA VAL A 47 1.04 4.64 -0.64
C VAL A 47 1.50 3.32 -0.04
N ILE A 48 2.27 2.56 -0.81
CA ILE A 48 2.92 1.34 -0.33
C ILE A 48 4.41 1.60 -0.29
N ASN A 49 4.99 1.51 0.90
CA ASN A 49 6.42 1.47 1.16
C ASN A 49 6.65 0.74 2.49
N GLU A 50 7.91 0.45 2.81
CA GLU A 50 8.25 -0.29 4.03
C GLU A 50 7.68 0.36 5.31
N GLU A 51 7.77 1.68 5.42
CA GLU A 51 7.29 2.42 6.59
C GLU A 51 5.76 2.32 6.75
N THR A 52 5.02 2.41 5.65
CA THR A 52 3.56 2.36 5.63
C THR A 52 3.08 0.96 5.98
N ILE A 53 3.71 -0.08 5.43
CA ILE A 53 3.42 -1.47 5.80
C ILE A 53 3.70 -1.70 7.29
N ARG A 54 4.81 -1.19 7.81
CA ARG A 54 5.19 -1.33 9.23
C ARG A 54 4.20 -0.65 10.17
N LYS A 55 3.70 0.54 9.81
CA LYS A 55 2.74 1.30 10.61
C LYS A 55 1.31 0.76 10.53
N ASN A 56 0.95 0.14 9.42
CA ASN A 56 -0.39 -0.43 9.19
C ASN A 56 -0.40 -1.96 9.28
N PHE A 57 0.54 -2.55 10.02
CA PHE A 57 0.73 -4.00 10.06
C PHE A 57 -0.56 -4.74 10.43
N VAL A 58 -1.23 -4.30 11.51
CA VAL A 58 -2.50 -4.91 11.97
C VAL A 58 -3.57 -4.86 10.88
N LEU A 59 -3.84 -3.69 10.31
CA LEU A 59 -4.80 -3.50 9.22
C LEU A 59 -4.48 -4.40 8.00
N ILE A 60 -3.20 -4.55 7.66
CA ILE A 60 -2.80 -5.40 6.53
C ILE A 60 -3.12 -6.87 6.80
N TYR A 61 -2.95 -7.37 8.03
CA TYR A 61 -3.37 -8.74 8.37
C TYR A 61 -4.88 -8.91 8.31
N GLU A 62 -5.65 -7.95 8.82
CA GLU A 62 -7.11 -7.97 8.69
C GLU A 62 -7.54 -8.07 7.22
N ILE A 63 -6.94 -7.24 6.36
CA ILE A 63 -7.20 -7.29 4.92
C ILE A 63 -6.81 -8.65 4.33
N ILE A 64 -5.66 -9.22 4.70
CA ILE A 64 -5.21 -10.52 4.16
C ILE A 64 -6.20 -11.63 4.52
N ASP A 65 -6.73 -11.64 5.74
CA ASP A 65 -7.68 -12.64 6.23
C ASP A 65 -9.02 -12.56 5.46
N GLU A 66 -9.51 -11.36 5.20
CA GLU A 66 -10.72 -11.14 4.40
C GLU A 66 -10.53 -11.45 2.90
N VAL A 67 -9.32 -11.21 2.40
CA VAL A 67 -9.00 -11.41 0.98
C VAL A 67 -8.79 -12.89 0.66
N ILE A 68 -8.18 -13.65 1.58
CA ILE A 68 -7.84 -15.07 1.41
C ILE A 68 -8.37 -15.87 2.60
N ASP A 69 -9.41 -16.66 2.36
CA ASP A 69 -9.99 -17.56 3.36
C ASP A 69 -9.62 -19.02 3.03
N TYR A 70 -9.06 -19.74 4.00
CA TYR A 70 -8.53 -21.11 3.84
C TYR A 70 -7.61 -21.31 2.62
N GLY A 71 -6.89 -20.26 2.20
CA GLY A 71 -6.01 -20.31 1.02
C GLY A 71 -6.73 -20.11 -0.32
N HIS A 72 -8.02 -19.76 -0.30
CA HIS A 72 -8.82 -19.41 -1.46
C HIS A 72 -9.16 -17.91 -1.46
N PRO A 73 -9.02 -17.22 -2.59
CA PRO A 73 -9.40 -15.82 -2.68
C PRO A 73 -10.92 -15.65 -2.62
N GLN A 74 -11.43 -14.82 -1.71
CA GLN A 74 -12.87 -14.56 -1.55
C GLN A 74 -13.24 -13.11 -1.86
N LEU A 75 -12.76 -12.14 -1.07
CA LEU A 75 -13.14 -10.72 -1.20
C LEU A 75 -11.94 -9.88 -1.65
N MET A 76 -11.81 -9.66 -2.96
CA MET A 76 -10.68 -8.95 -3.56
C MET A 76 -10.93 -7.45 -3.80
N ALA A 77 -12.14 -6.97 -3.52
CA ALA A 77 -12.56 -5.60 -3.80
C ALA A 77 -12.58 -4.79 -2.50
N THR A 78 -11.92 -3.62 -2.51
CA THR A 78 -11.73 -2.75 -1.34
C THR A 78 -13.07 -2.43 -0.65
N GLU A 79 -14.11 -2.15 -1.43
CA GLU A 79 -15.46 -1.86 -0.96
C GLU A 79 -16.09 -3.00 -0.17
N ASN A 80 -15.79 -4.26 -0.51
CA ASN A 80 -16.36 -5.43 0.14
C ASN A 80 -15.64 -5.77 1.45
N ILE A 81 -14.35 -5.43 1.54
CA ILE A 81 -13.48 -5.71 2.69
C ILE A 81 -13.70 -4.68 3.81
N ARG A 82 -14.07 -3.43 3.46
CA ARG A 82 -14.11 -2.28 4.39
C ARG A 82 -15.05 -2.43 5.56
N GLN A 83 -16.10 -3.23 5.40
CA GLN A 83 -17.05 -3.51 6.48
C GLN A 83 -16.54 -4.55 7.49
N TYR A 84 -15.45 -5.25 7.18
CA TYR A 84 -14.88 -6.32 8.01
C TYR A 84 -13.53 -5.92 8.63
N THR A 85 -12.92 -4.83 8.18
CA THR A 85 -11.73 -4.23 8.82
C THR A 85 -12.12 -3.38 10.02
N VAL A 86 -11.41 -3.52 11.13
CA VAL A 86 -11.64 -2.76 12.37
C VAL A 86 -10.59 -1.65 12.55
N SER A 87 -9.39 -1.87 12.03
CA SER A 87 -8.28 -0.94 12.16
C SER A 87 -8.37 0.24 11.17
N ASP A 88 -8.13 1.46 11.65
CA ASP A 88 -8.02 2.65 10.79
C ASP A 88 -6.63 2.75 10.14
N ALA A 89 -6.59 3.23 8.90
CA ALA A 89 -5.34 3.43 8.18
C ALA A 89 -4.55 4.64 8.71
N VAL A 90 -3.30 4.41 9.11
CA VAL A 90 -2.33 5.43 9.48
C VAL A 90 -1.65 5.96 8.21
N VAL A 91 -2.00 7.19 7.83
CA VAL A 91 -1.42 7.86 6.65
C VAL A 91 0.01 8.31 6.95
N VAL A 92 0.97 7.77 6.19
CA VAL A 92 2.37 8.18 6.30
C VAL A 92 2.64 9.36 5.36
N PRO A 93 3.12 10.51 5.86
CA PRO A 93 3.45 11.64 5.01
C PRO A 93 4.64 11.29 4.11
N VAL A 94 4.46 11.41 2.80
CA VAL A 94 5.54 11.17 1.84
C VAL A 94 6.63 12.21 2.06
N ALA A 95 7.88 11.78 2.23
CA ALA A 95 9.01 12.67 2.56
C ALA A 95 9.21 13.84 1.56
N GLY A 96 8.66 13.76 0.35
CA GLY A 96 8.66 14.82 -0.65
C GLY A 96 7.67 15.97 -0.40
N ASP A 97 6.56 15.72 0.30
CA ASP A 97 5.48 16.70 0.45
C ASP A 97 5.87 17.86 1.38
N LYS A 98 6.71 17.59 2.38
CA LYS A 98 7.22 18.61 3.30
C LYS A 98 8.08 19.63 2.55
N GLN A 99 9.03 19.17 1.73
CA GLN A 99 9.93 20.05 0.97
C GLN A 99 9.19 20.90 -0.07
N ILE A 100 8.18 20.34 -0.76
CA ILE A 100 7.39 21.09 -1.75
C ILE A 100 6.55 22.16 -1.05
N LYS A 101 5.86 21.82 0.05
CA LYS A 101 5.08 22.79 0.83
C LYS A 101 5.96 23.91 1.38
N GLU A 102 7.17 23.59 1.82
CA GLU A 102 8.12 24.55 2.37
C GLU A 102 8.71 25.48 1.29
N LYS A 103 9.03 24.94 0.10
CA LYS A 103 9.42 25.74 -1.07
C LYS A 103 8.30 26.66 -1.56
N VAL A 104 7.07 26.17 -1.64
CA VAL A 104 5.90 26.97 -2.05
C VAL A 104 5.62 28.08 -1.02
N LYS A 105 5.65 27.76 0.27
CA LYS A 105 5.49 28.74 1.35
C LYS A 105 6.58 29.80 1.34
N SER A 106 7.84 29.39 1.12
CA SER A 106 8.98 30.31 1.02
C SER A 106 8.87 31.23 -0.20
N LYS A 107 8.44 30.67 -1.34
CA LYS A 107 8.17 31.43 -2.57
C LYS A 107 7.05 32.45 -2.37
N TRP A 108 5.98 32.09 -1.67
CA TRP A 108 4.85 32.99 -1.40
C TRP A 108 5.22 34.12 -0.41
N ASN A 109 5.99 33.80 0.64
CA ASN A 109 6.55 34.80 1.56
C ASN A 109 7.47 35.81 0.85
N PHE A 110 8.20 35.37 -0.17
CA PHE A 110 9.06 36.26 -0.97
C PHE A 110 8.23 37.26 -1.79
N PHE A 111 7.16 36.82 -2.46
CA PHE A 111 6.30 37.71 -3.24
C PHE A 111 5.52 38.71 -2.38
N THR A 112 5.06 38.30 -1.21
CA THR A 112 4.33 39.19 -0.29
C THR A 112 5.22 40.23 0.38
N LYS A 113 6.49 39.90 0.68
CA LYS A 113 7.46 40.89 1.18
C LYS A 113 7.90 41.91 0.12
N ALA A 114 7.92 41.53 -1.16
CA ALA A 114 8.33 42.41 -2.24
C ALA A 114 7.30 43.51 -2.59
N SER A 115 6.05 43.37 -2.13
CA SER A 115 4.95 44.29 -2.43
C SER A 115 4.56 45.23 -1.28
N ALA A 116 5.31 45.25 -0.17
CA ALA A 116 5.05 46.17 0.93
C ALA A 116 5.68 47.55 0.61
N PRO A 117 4.89 48.63 0.46
CA PRO A 117 5.43 49.97 0.27
C PRO A 117 6.20 50.38 1.53
N SER A 118 7.47 50.75 1.38
CA SER A 118 8.26 51.36 2.44
C SER A 118 7.68 52.74 2.75
N THR A 119 7.12 52.90 3.95
CA THR A 119 6.79 54.21 4.55
C THR A 119 8.02 55.08 4.69
#